data_AF-A0A369GH05-F1
#
_entry.id   AF-A0A369GH05-F1
#
_cell.length_a   1.000
_cell.length_b   1.000
_cell.length_c   1.000
_cell.angle_alpha   90.00
_cell.angle_beta   90.00
_cell.angle_gamma   90.00
#
_symmetry.space_group_name_H-M   'P 1'
#
loop_
_entity.id
_entity.type
_entity.pdbx_description
1 polymer ?
#
loop_
_entity_poly.entity_id
_entity_poly.type
_entity_poly.pdbx_seq_one_letter_code
_entity_poly.pdbx_strand_id
1 'polypeptide(L)'
;MNGSDVEPRSLALSSEEQRVLELFDTLQRSRLEIAIVKALQTGNGHCQGQVCHHAYAVAPGASGVSETSQDDLLEARAKLELRNNAIEAVMMANPVLKAVHHGTDADLLPLIERRDEAAVAIAEQASDMETVRRQLTSVHVETARAARHNLELTTELCELADQLRQKQVGSNIDSPGTRGAIEQLKQQVASRRKRWKAIKGVASGVVCGSGIDWADDDNLSNMVLDPEDEDERL
;
A
#
# COMPACT_ATOMS: atom_id res chain seq x y z
N MET A 1 28.11 32.40 14.36
CA MET A 1 28.28 32.42 12.89
C MET A 1 29.75 32.25 12.59
N ASN A 2 30.10 31.14 11.95
CA ASN A 2 31.22 30.91 11.03
C ASN A 2 31.31 29.40 10.84
N GLY A 3 30.43 28.89 9.96
CA GLY A 3 30.54 27.54 9.43
C GLY A 3 31.71 27.52 8.47
N SER A 4 32.82 26.92 8.89
CA SER A 4 33.85 26.47 7.97
C SER A 4 33.32 25.20 7.32
N ASP A 5 32.82 25.33 6.10
CA ASP A 5 32.63 24.23 5.18
C ASP A 5 33.97 23.49 5.06
N VAL A 6 34.10 22.38 5.80
CA VAL A 6 35.17 21.41 5.59
C VAL A 6 34.77 20.68 4.32
N GLU A 7 35.10 21.26 3.16
CA GLU A 7 35.14 20.47 1.93
C GLU A 7 35.99 19.22 2.23
N PRO A 8 35.47 18.01 2.01
CA PRO A 8 36.26 16.81 2.17
C PRO A 8 37.40 16.93 1.16
N ARG A 9 38.60 17.32 1.62
CA ARG A 9 39.78 17.45 0.77
C ARG A 9 40.02 16.10 0.12
N SER A 10 39.50 15.93 -1.09
CA SER A 10 39.65 14.74 -1.89
C SER A 10 41.12 14.34 -1.86
N LEU A 11 41.38 13.05 -1.73
CA LEU A 11 42.71 12.52 -2.00
C LEU A 11 43.15 13.14 -3.33
N ALA A 12 44.31 13.81 -3.35
CA ALA A 12 44.85 14.39 -4.58
C ALA A 12 45.36 13.24 -5.47
N LEU A 13 44.41 12.43 -5.93
CA LEU A 13 44.62 11.32 -6.82
C LEU A 13 45.07 11.88 -8.16
N SER A 14 46.10 11.27 -8.73
CA SER A 14 46.45 11.53 -10.12
C SER A 14 45.22 11.29 -11.01
N SER A 15 45.10 12.01 -12.12
CA SER A 15 44.02 11.81 -13.09
C SER A 15 43.93 10.36 -13.58
N GLU A 16 45.06 9.65 -13.56
CA GLU A 16 45.13 8.22 -13.88
C GLU A 16 44.54 7.34 -12.77
N GLU A 17 44.84 7.62 -11.51
CA GLU A 17 44.32 6.87 -10.35
C GLU A 17 42.80 7.06 -10.20
N GLN A 18 42.31 8.28 -10.38
CA GLN A 18 40.88 8.56 -10.37
C GLN A 18 40.16 7.81 -11.51
N ARG A 19 40.75 7.77 -12.70
CA ARG A 19 40.20 7.01 -13.83
C ARG A 19 40.21 5.51 -13.58
N VAL A 20 41.24 4.97 -12.90
CA VAL A 20 41.29 3.56 -12.52
C VAL A 20 40.18 3.22 -11.51
N LEU A 21 39.89 4.09 -10.55
CA LEU A 21 38.79 3.89 -9.60
C LEU A 21 37.42 3.96 -10.28
N GLU A 22 37.19 4.92 -11.18
CA GLU A 22 35.95 4.99 -11.97
C GLU A 22 35.76 3.76 -12.86
N LEU A 23 36.84 3.26 -13.46
CA LEU A 23 36.83 2.01 -14.23
C LEU A 23 36.54 0.80 -13.33
N PHE A 24 37.04 0.80 -12.10
CA PHE A 24 36.73 -0.25 -11.14
C PHE A 24 35.24 -0.23 -10.76
N ASP A 25 34.68 0.93 -10.42
CA ASP A 25 33.27 1.08 -10.06
C ASP A 25 32.33 0.70 -11.19
N THR A 26 32.64 1.13 -12.43
CA THR A 26 31.88 0.73 -13.62
C THR A 26 31.96 -0.76 -13.87
N LEU A 27 33.12 -1.39 -13.65
CA LEU A 27 33.30 -2.82 -13.78
C LEU A 27 32.51 -3.60 -12.70
N GLN A 28 32.49 -3.12 -11.45
CA GLN A 28 31.65 -3.73 -10.40
C GLN A 28 30.17 -3.62 -10.73
N ARG A 29 29.71 -2.47 -11.23
CA ARG A 29 28.33 -2.28 -11.70
C ARG A 29 27.96 -3.24 -12.82
N SER A 30 28.78 -3.33 -13.86
CA SER A 30 28.53 -4.26 -14.98
C SER A 30 28.53 -5.72 -14.54
N ARG A 31 29.38 -6.11 -13.57
CA ARG A 31 29.35 -7.46 -13.01
C ARG A 31 28.04 -7.77 -12.29
N LEU A 32 27.51 -6.81 -11.53
CA LEU A 32 26.22 -6.95 -10.86
C LEU A 32 25.08 -7.07 -11.88
N GLU A 33 25.07 -6.23 -12.91
CA GLU A 33 24.08 -6.30 -14.01
C GLU A 33 24.13 -7.65 -14.71
N ILE A 34 25.32 -8.15 -15.06
CA ILE A 34 25.50 -9.46 -15.67
C ILE A 34 25.00 -10.58 -14.73
N ALA A 35 25.29 -10.50 -13.43
CA ALA A 35 24.83 -11.49 -12.46
C ALA A 35 23.30 -11.51 -12.35
N ILE A 36 22.65 -10.33 -12.33
CA ILE A 36 21.19 -10.19 -12.32
C ILE A 36 20.59 -10.75 -13.62
N VAL A 37 21.12 -10.37 -14.77
CA VAL A 37 20.65 -10.85 -16.07
C VAL A 37 20.78 -12.36 -16.18
N LYS A 38 21.90 -12.93 -15.73
CA LYS A 38 22.09 -14.39 -15.69
C LYS A 38 21.09 -15.07 -14.76
N ALA A 39 20.88 -14.54 -13.55
CA ALA A 39 19.89 -15.08 -12.62
C ALA A 39 18.46 -15.04 -13.20
N LEU A 40 18.09 -13.96 -13.90
CA LEU A 40 16.80 -13.83 -14.57
C LEU A 40 16.67 -14.75 -15.77
N GLN A 41 17.72 -14.93 -16.57
CA GLN A 41 17.72 -15.85 -17.73
C GLN A 41 17.62 -17.31 -17.29
N THR A 42 18.32 -17.69 -16.23
CA THR A 42 18.21 -19.04 -15.65
C THR A 42 16.85 -19.27 -15.00
N GLY A 43 16.23 -18.24 -14.39
CA GLY A 43 14.86 -18.28 -13.87
C GLY A 43 13.77 -18.32 -14.96
N ASN A 44 14.00 -17.68 -16.12
CA ASN A 44 13.04 -17.63 -17.23
C ASN A 44 13.23 -18.73 -18.30
N GLY A 45 14.28 -19.56 -18.19
CA GLY A 45 14.59 -20.63 -19.15
C GLY A 45 13.56 -21.75 -19.26
N HIS A 46 12.51 -21.76 -18.43
CA HIS A 46 11.40 -22.73 -18.50
C HIS A 46 10.11 -22.17 -19.12
N CYS A 47 10.09 -20.94 -19.62
CA CYS A 47 8.86 -20.33 -20.14
C CYS A 47 9.04 -19.59 -21.47
N GLN A 48 9.81 -20.12 -22.41
CA GLN A 48 9.85 -19.59 -23.77
C GLN A 48 9.37 -20.65 -24.77
N GLY A 49 8.06 -20.91 -24.72
CA GLY A 49 7.45 -21.88 -25.62
C GLY A 49 5.93 -22.03 -25.54
N GLN A 50 5.16 -21.18 -24.86
CA GLN A 50 3.72 -21.15 -25.07
C GLN A 50 3.11 -19.80 -24.70
N VAL A 51 2.47 -19.18 -25.68
CA VAL A 51 1.53 -18.06 -25.48
C VAL A 51 0.42 -18.58 -24.57
N CYS A 52 0.38 -18.15 -23.31
CA CYS A 52 -0.75 -18.36 -22.43
C CYS A 52 -1.30 -16.99 -22.02
N HIS A 53 -2.24 -16.51 -22.83
CA HIS A 53 -3.34 -15.70 -22.34
C HIS A 53 -4.10 -16.51 -21.28
N HIS A 54 -3.83 -16.31 -19.99
CA HIS A 54 -4.90 -16.18 -19.00
C HIS A 54 -4.37 -15.84 -17.61
N ALA A 55 -5.17 -14.99 -16.97
CA ALA A 55 -5.11 -14.56 -15.60
C ALA A 55 -4.99 -15.69 -14.56
N TYR A 56 -4.34 -15.35 -13.44
CA TYR A 56 -4.74 -15.74 -12.08
C TYR A 56 -5.00 -17.24 -11.85
N ALA A 57 -3.93 -18.01 -11.70
CA ALA A 57 -3.99 -19.26 -10.96
C ALA A 57 -2.66 -19.45 -10.21
N VAL A 58 -2.70 -19.25 -8.90
CA VAL A 58 -1.69 -19.76 -7.98
C VAL A 58 -1.73 -21.29 -8.08
N ALA A 59 -0.74 -21.87 -8.76
CA ALA A 59 -0.50 -23.30 -8.75
C ALA A 59 0.50 -23.63 -7.63
N PRO A 60 0.13 -24.43 -6.61
CA PRO A 60 1.06 -24.90 -5.58
C PRO A 60 1.89 -26.03 -6.19
N GLY A 61 3.11 -25.73 -6.62
CA GLY A 61 3.98 -26.72 -7.25
C GLY A 61 5.21 -26.19 -8.00
N ALA A 62 5.40 -24.88 -8.12
CA ALA A 62 6.63 -24.31 -8.70
C ALA A 62 7.82 -24.32 -7.72
N SER A 63 8.03 -25.43 -7.02
CA SER A 63 9.31 -25.74 -6.35
C SER A 63 10.21 -26.38 -7.39
N GLY A 64 10.75 -25.57 -8.28
CA GLY A 64 11.56 -26.03 -9.41
C GLY A 64 12.61 -25.03 -9.84
N VAL A 65 13.10 -24.18 -8.93
CA VAL A 65 14.46 -23.68 -9.09
C VAL A 65 15.34 -24.89 -8.82
N SER A 66 15.94 -25.47 -9.86
CA SER A 66 16.82 -26.63 -9.74
C SER A 66 17.86 -26.33 -8.66
N GLU A 67 17.94 -27.15 -7.60
CA GLU A 67 18.85 -26.97 -6.45
C GLU A 67 20.28 -26.67 -6.92
N THR A 68 20.70 -27.29 -8.03
CA THR A 68 21.98 -27.07 -8.69
C THR A 68 22.21 -25.63 -9.16
N SER A 69 21.19 -24.97 -9.71
CA SER A 69 21.29 -23.57 -10.15
C SER A 69 21.37 -22.60 -8.99
N GLN A 70 20.76 -22.95 -7.85
CA GLN A 70 20.87 -22.17 -6.62
C GLN A 70 22.26 -22.34 -5.99
N ASP A 71 22.77 -23.57 -5.96
CA ASP A 71 24.11 -23.88 -5.47
C ASP A 71 25.20 -23.22 -6.31
N ASP A 72 25.07 -23.23 -7.64
CA ASP A 72 26.00 -22.55 -8.55
C ASP A 72 26.03 -21.03 -8.34
N LEU A 73 24.88 -20.42 -8.05
CA LEU A 73 24.79 -18.99 -7.73
C LEU A 73 25.44 -18.67 -6.38
N LEU A 74 25.21 -19.52 -5.37
CA LEU A 74 25.83 -19.37 -4.06
C LEU A 74 27.35 -19.55 -4.13
N GLU A 75 27.83 -20.52 -4.90
CA GLU A 75 29.26 -20.74 -5.12
C GLU A 75 29.90 -19.57 -5.89
N ALA A 76 29.24 -19.07 -6.94
CA ALA A 76 29.72 -17.90 -7.69
C ALA A 76 29.78 -16.65 -6.81
N ARG A 77 28.79 -16.45 -5.93
CA ARG A 77 28.77 -15.36 -4.95
C ARG A 77 29.92 -15.50 -3.95
N ALA A 78 30.11 -16.68 -3.37
CA ALA A 78 31.18 -16.95 -2.42
C ALA A 78 32.56 -16.73 -3.04
N LYS A 79 32.79 -17.18 -4.28
CA LYS A 79 34.04 -16.96 -5.02
C LYS A 79 34.31 -15.47 -5.29
N LEU A 80 33.27 -14.70 -5.64
CA LEU A 80 33.38 -13.27 -5.86
C LEU A 80 33.73 -12.54 -4.56
N GLU A 81 33.07 -12.90 -3.47
CA GLU A 81 33.31 -12.33 -2.15
C GLU A 81 34.74 -12.63 -1.66
N LEU A 82 35.20 -13.88 -1.76
CA LEU A 82 36.58 -14.25 -1.44
C LEU A 82 37.61 -13.49 -2.27
N ARG A 83 37.35 -13.31 -3.57
CA ARG A 83 38.23 -12.53 -4.45
C ARG A 83 38.28 -11.06 -4.03
N ASN A 84 37.14 -10.46 -3.72
CA ASN A 84 37.08 -9.07 -3.27
C ASN A 84 37.84 -8.91 -1.93
N ASN A 85 37.62 -9.81 -0.97
CA ASN A 85 38.32 -9.82 0.31
C ASN A 85 39.84 -9.97 0.13
N ALA A 86 40.28 -10.82 -0.80
CA ALA A 86 41.70 -10.98 -1.10
C ALA A 86 42.32 -9.71 -1.73
N ILE A 87 41.60 -9.06 -2.66
CA ILE A 87 42.03 -7.79 -3.26
C ILE A 87 42.10 -6.71 -2.18
N GLU A 88 41.09 -6.61 -1.32
CA GLU A 88 41.04 -5.66 -0.22
C GLU A 88 42.20 -5.88 0.76
N ALA A 89 42.46 -7.12 1.17
CA ALA A 89 43.58 -7.47 2.04
C ALA A 89 44.94 -7.08 1.41
N VAL A 90 45.12 -7.29 0.10
CA VAL A 90 46.34 -6.87 -0.62
C VAL A 90 46.44 -5.34 -0.68
N MET A 91 45.33 -4.64 -0.94
CA MET A 91 45.29 -3.18 -0.98
C MET A 91 45.53 -2.54 0.40
N MET A 92 45.15 -3.20 1.49
CA MET A 92 45.45 -2.74 2.86
C MET A 92 46.88 -3.11 3.31
N ALA A 93 47.35 -4.33 3.00
CA ALA A 93 48.62 -4.84 3.50
C ALA A 93 49.84 -4.36 2.71
N ASN A 94 49.74 -4.24 1.38
CA ASN A 94 50.89 -3.84 0.55
C ASN A 94 51.44 -2.44 0.88
N PRO A 95 50.61 -1.41 1.12
CA PRO A 95 51.12 -0.10 1.53
C PRO A 95 51.84 -0.14 2.88
N VAL A 96 51.31 -0.90 3.86
CA VAL A 96 51.92 -1.08 5.18
C VAL A 96 53.27 -1.80 5.05
N LEU A 97 53.32 -2.92 4.32
CA LEU A 97 54.56 -3.67 4.09
C LEU A 97 55.59 -2.87 3.30
N LYS A 98 55.17 -2.12 2.29
CA LYS A 98 56.07 -1.26 1.52
C LYS A 98 56.66 -0.14 2.38
N ALA A 99 55.88 0.46 3.29
CA ALA A 99 56.38 1.51 4.17
C ALA A 99 57.29 1.01 5.30
N VAL A 100 57.08 -0.22 5.79
CA VAL A 100 57.99 -0.84 6.77
C VAL A 100 59.32 -1.25 6.13
N HIS A 101 59.33 -1.62 4.84
CA HIS A 101 60.52 -2.15 4.16
C HIS A 101 61.25 -1.17 3.21
N HIS A 102 60.61 -0.10 2.71
CA HIS A 102 61.24 0.93 1.86
C HIS A 102 61.25 2.26 2.63
N GLY A 103 62.20 2.38 3.55
CA GLY A 103 62.27 3.42 4.58
C GLY A 103 62.64 4.85 4.14
N THR A 104 62.07 5.37 3.07
CA THR A 104 62.21 6.80 2.71
C THR A 104 60.93 7.30 2.02
N ASP A 105 60.28 8.29 2.66
CA ASP A 105 59.31 9.25 2.08
C ASP A 105 57.79 9.03 2.15
N ALA A 106 57.24 8.35 3.17
CA ALA A 106 55.82 8.54 3.48
C ALA A 106 55.54 8.50 4.98
N ASP A 107 55.28 9.67 5.57
CA ASP A 107 54.65 9.78 6.89
C ASP A 107 53.21 9.23 6.77
N LEU A 108 53.04 7.93 7.03
CA LEU A 108 51.79 7.20 6.83
C LEU A 108 50.77 7.43 7.94
N LEU A 109 51.22 7.91 9.10
CA LEU A 109 50.37 8.16 10.25
C LEU A 109 49.12 8.99 9.88
N PRO A 110 49.21 10.15 9.20
CA PRO A 110 48.02 10.92 8.82
C PRO A 110 47.10 10.19 7.83
N LEU A 111 47.62 9.28 6.99
CA LEU A 111 46.80 8.51 6.06
C LEU A 111 46.07 7.36 6.76
N ILE A 112 46.71 6.73 7.75
CA ILE A 112 46.11 5.70 8.59
C ILE A 112 45.05 6.30 9.49
N GLU A 113 45.33 7.43 10.15
CA GLU A 113 44.36 8.17 10.98
C GLU A 113 43.13 8.54 10.15
N ARG A 114 43.34 9.07 8.94
CA ARG A 114 42.24 9.43 8.04
C ARG A 114 41.41 8.23 7.57
N ARG A 115 42.07 7.09 7.31
CA ARG A 115 41.38 5.83 6.98
C ARG A 115 40.55 5.36 8.18
N ASP A 116 41.11 5.41 9.37
CA ASP A 116 40.46 4.93 10.59
C ASP A 116 39.26 5.82 10.95
N GLU A 117 39.37 7.14 10.79
CA GLU A 117 38.24 8.08 10.89
C GLU A 117 37.13 7.76 9.88
N ALA A 118 37.50 7.53 8.60
CA ALA A 118 36.54 7.16 7.57
C ALA A 118 35.89 5.79 7.84
N ALA A 119 36.64 4.83 8.36
CA ALA A 119 36.14 3.51 8.72
C ALA A 119 35.15 3.59 9.89
N VAL A 120 35.41 4.43 10.89
CA VAL A 120 34.48 4.69 12.00
C VAL A 120 33.20 5.35 11.47
N ALA A 121 33.31 6.37 10.62
CA ALA A 121 32.14 7.04 10.03
C ALA A 121 31.28 6.08 9.19
N ILE A 122 31.91 5.20 8.39
CA ILE A 122 31.19 4.16 7.63
C ILE A 122 30.53 3.15 8.56
N ALA A 123 31.20 2.74 9.64
CA ALA A 123 30.62 1.81 10.62
C ALA A 123 29.41 2.42 11.35
N GLU A 124 29.47 3.70 11.71
CA GLU A 124 28.33 4.45 12.26
C GLU A 124 27.17 4.50 11.27
N GLN A 125 27.44 4.89 10.01
CA GLN A 125 26.41 4.92 8.97
C GLN A 125 25.80 3.53 8.70
N ALA A 126 26.61 2.47 8.73
CA ALA A 126 26.14 1.09 8.56
C ALA A 126 25.26 0.66 9.74
N SER A 127 25.61 1.05 10.97
CA SER A 127 24.78 0.84 12.17
C SER A 127 23.45 1.56 12.03
N ASP A 128 23.45 2.83 11.63
CA ASP A 128 22.25 3.62 11.42
C ASP A 128 21.36 3.01 10.34
N MET A 129 21.94 2.63 9.19
CA MET A 129 21.22 1.96 8.11
C MET A 129 20.57 0.66 8.57
N GLU A 130 21.26 -0.13 9.39
CA GLU A 130 20.74 -1.37 9.95
C GLU A 130 19.60 -1.12 10.96
N THR A 131 19.66 -0.03 11.74
CA THR A 131 18.53 0.36 12.62
C THR A 131 17.30 0.74 11.80
N VAL A 132 17.47 1.53 10.73
CA VAL A 132 16.37 1.92 9.83
C VAL A 132 15.79 0.70 9.12
N ARG A 133 16.63 -0.22 8.65
CA ARG A 133 16.20 -1.46 8.02
C ARG A 133 15.39 -2.32 8.98
N ARG A 134 15.80 -2.40 10.26
CA ARG A 134 15.05 -3.11 11.31
C ARG A 134 13.70 -2.47 11.58
N GLN A 135 13.65 -1.14 11.67
CA GLN A 135 12.39 -0.40 11.84
C GLN A 135 11.45 -0.64 10.65
N LEU A 136 11.96 -0.54 9.41
CA LEU A 136 11.21 -0.83 8.19
C LEU A 136 10.65 -2.26 8.21
N THR A 137 11.47 -3.23 8.61
CA THR A 137 11.04 -4.63 8.73
C THR A 137 9.94 -4.79 9.78
N SER A 138 10.04 -4.11 10.93
CA SER A 138 8.99 -4.10 11.96
C SER A 138 7.67 -3.55 11.42
N VAL A 139 7.72 -2.40 10.75
CA VAL A 139 6.55 -1.77 10.13
C VAL A 139 5.94 -2.66 9.05
N HIS A 140 6.74 -3.35 8.25
CA HIS A 140 6.23 -4.32 7.28
C HIS A 140 5.51 -5.49 7.93
N VAL A 141 6.04 -6.03 9.03
CA VAL A 141 5.38 -7.10 9.80
C VAL A 141 4.07 -6.62 10.40
N GLU A 142 4.04 -5.41 10.98
CA GLU A 142 2.81 -4.80 11.52
C GLU A 142 1.77 -4.56 10.43
N THR A 143 2.18 -4.06 9.26
CA THR A 143 1.30 -3.84 8.11
C THR A 143 0.73 -5.15 7.58
N ALA A 144 1.55 -6.20 7.48
CA ALA A 144 1.10 -7.52 7.07
C ALA A 144 0.11 -8.13 8.08
N ARG A 145 0.32 -7.92 9.38
CA ARG A 145 -0.62 -8.33 10.43
C ARG A 145 -1.94 -7.56 10.32
N ALA A 146 -1.90 -6.24 10.16
CA ALA A 146 -3.08 -5.41 10.00
C ALA A 146 -3.88 -5.78 8.74
N ALA A 147 -3.20 -6.06 7.63
CA ALA A 147 -3.84 -6.51 6.39
C ALA A 147 -4.57 -7.86 6.57
N ARG A 148 -3.97 -8.81 7.28
CA ARG A 148 -4.64 -10.09 7.62
C ARG A 148 -5.87 -9.86 8.48
N HIS A 149 -5.77 -9.03 9.51
CA HIS A 149 -6.90 -8.74 10.38
C HIS A 149 -8.04 -8.03 9.64
N ASN A 150 -7.72 -7.07 8.76
CA ASN A 150 -8.71 -6.42 7.92
C ASN A 150 -9.39 -7.43 6.97
N LEU A 151 -8.65 -8.42 6.46
CA LEU A 151 -9.22 -9.49 5.65
C LEU A 151 -10.18 -10.35 6.47
N GLU A 152 -9.79 -10.77 7.68
CA GLU A 152 -10.65 -11.53 8.61
C GLU A 152 -11.96 -10.77 8.90
N LEU A 153 -11.86 -9.50 9.31
CA LEU A 153 -13.04 -8.65 9.55
C LEU A 153 -13.90 -8.47 8.30
N THR A 154 -13.28 -8.34 7.12
CA THR A 154 -14.03 -8.23 5.86
C THR A 154 -14.75 -9.53 5.53
N THR A 155 -14.14 -10.69 5.82
CA THR A 155 -14.81 -11.97 5.64
C THR A 155 -16.00 -12.13 6.60
N GLU A 156 -15.84 -11.75 7.87
CA GLU A 156 -16.95 -11.74 8.84
C GLU A 156 -18.07 -10.78 8.41
N LEU A 157 -17.72 -9.60 7.91
CA LEU A 157 -18.71 -8.64 7.38
C LEU A 157 -19.47 -9.20 6.18
N CYS A 158 -18.79 -9.89 5.26
CA CYS A 158 -19.44 -10.56 4.14
C CYS A 158 -20.39 -11.66 4.61
N GLU A 159 -19.97 -12.49 5.57
CA GLU A 159 -20.81 -13.54 6.15
C GLU A 159 -22.05 -12.94 6.84
N LEU A 160 -21.89 -11.87 7.63
CA LEU A 160 -23.00 -11.17 8.27
C LEU A 160 -23.93 -10.53 7.24
N ALA A 161 -23.39 -9.92 6.18
CA ALA A 161 -24.18 -9.37 5.09
C ALA A 161 -24.98 -10.46 4.36
N ASP A 162 -24.39 -11.64 4.15
CA ASP A 162 -25.08 -12.77 3.54
C ASP A 162 -26.14 -13.37 4.46
N GLN A 163 -25.89 -13.44 5.78
CA GLN A 163 -26.92 -13.81 6.76
C GLN A 163 -28.08 -12.81 6.78
N LEU A 164 -27.81 -11.51 6.67
CA LEU A 164 -28.84 -10.48 6.58
C LEU A 164 -29.64 -10.61 5.29
N ARG A 165 -28.98 -10.82 4.14
CA ARG A 165 -29.64 -11.09 2.86
C ARG A 165 -30.52 -12.34 2.96
N GLN A 166 -30.02 -13.41 3.55
CA GLN A 166 -30.78 -14.66 3.70
C GLN A 166 -31.98 -14.49 4.63
N LYS A 167 -31.84 -13.74 5.73
CA LYS A 167 -32.97 -13.36 6.60
C LYS A 167 -33.97 -12.46 5.89
N GLN A 168 -33.52 -11.54 5.04
CA GLN A 168 -34.39 -10.66 4.25
C GLN A 168 -35.12 -11.42 3.13
N VAL A 169 -34.48 -12.44 2.54
CA VAL A 169 -35.11 -13.35 1.58
C VAL A 169 -36.09 -14.30 2.29
N GLY A 170 -35.81 -14.73 3.52
CA GLY A 170 -36.69 -15.57 4.34
C GLY A 170 -37.86 -14.80 4.99
N SER A 171 -37.64 -13.55 5.39
CA SER A 171 -38.68 -12.61 5.79
C SER A 171 -39.29 -12.04 4.53
N ASN A 172 -40.23 -12.76 3.97
CA ASN A 172 -40.89 -12.57 2.68
C ASN A 172 -41.68 -11.24 2.54
N ILE A 173 -41.03 -10.09 2.79
CA ILE A 173 -41.52 -8.73 2.58
C ILE A 173 -41.70 -8.46 1.07
N ASP A 174 -41.02 -9.24 0.22
CA ASP A 174 -41.13 -9.18 -1.24
C ASP A 174 -41.98 -10.30 -1.87
N SER A 175 -42.78 -11.04 -1.09
CA SER A 175 -43.71 -12.00 -1.68
C SER A 175 -44.69 -11.28 -2.63
N PRO A 176 -45.02 -11.87 -3.79
CA PRO A 176 -45.97 -11.25 -4.72
C PRO A 176 -47.34 -10.99 -4.06
N GLY A 177 -47.71 -11.80 -3.05
CA GLY A 177 -48.91 -11.60 -2.25
C GLY A 177 -48.87 -10.38 -1.32
N THR A 178 -47.74 -10.11 -0.64
CA THR A 178 -47.61 -8.92 0.23
C THR A 178 -47.47 -7.64 -0.59
N ARG A 179 -46.75 -7.66 -1.72
CA ARG A 179 -46.70 -6.51 -2.65
C ARG A 179 -48.08 -6.19 -3.24
N GLY A 180 -48.84 -7.22 -3.63
CA GLY A 180 -50.23 -7.04 -4.11
C GLY A 180 -51.16 -6.47 -3.04
N ALA A 181 -51.06 -6.96 -1.80
CA ALA A 181 -51.83 -6.43 -0.68
C ALA A 181 -51.46 -4.98 -0.33
N ILE A 182 -50.18 -4.62 -0.37
CA ILE A 182 -49.68 -3.25 -0.16
C ILE A 182 -50.21 -2.31 -1.25
N GLU A 183 -50.18 -2.72 -2.52
CA GLU A 183 -50.66 -1.90 -3.62
C GLU A 183 -52.18 -1.69 -3.55
N GLN A 184 -52.94 -2.74 -3.21
CA GLN A 184 -54.37 -2.62 -2.95
C GLN A 184 -54.66 -1.67 -1.77
N LEU A 185 -53.88 -1.75 -0.68
CA LEU A 185 -54.02 -0.84 0.46
C LEU A 185 -53.72 0.60 0.03
N LYS A 186 -52.65 0.84 -0.73
CA LYS A 186 -52.30 2.17 -1.26
C LYS A 186 -53.41 2.73 -2.13
N GLN A 187 -53.98 1.92 -3.02
CA GLN A 187 -55.09 2.33 -3.87
C GLN A 187 -56.34 2.67 -3.05
N GLN A 188 -56.63 1.87 -2.01
CA GLN A 188 -57.73 2.15 -1.09
C GLN A 188 -57.51 3.44 -0.30
N VAL A 189 -56.32 3.66 0.26
CA VAL A 189 -55.96 4.89 1.00
C VAL A 189 -56.02 6.11 0.07
N ALA A 190 -55.48 6.02 -1.14
CA ALA A 190 -55.58 7.09 -2.13
C ALA A 190 -57.03 7.42 -2.50
N SER A 191 -57.89 6.39 -2.66
CA SER A 191 -59.31 6.60 -2.93
C SER A 191 -60.06 7.25 -1.76
N ARG A 192 -59.69 6.89 -0.52
CA ARG A 192 -60.25 7.47 0.70
C ARG A 192 -59.76 8.89 0.92
N ARG A 193 -58.49 9.18 0.65
CA ARG A 193 -57.90 10.52 0.70
C ARG A 193 -58.55 11.46 -0.32
N LYS A 194 -58.78 11.00 -1.55
CA LYS A 194 -59.52 11.78 -2.58
C LYS A 194 -60.94 12.11 -2.12
N ARG A 195 -61.65 11.12 -1.56
CA ARG A 195 -62.99 11.32 -0.99
C ARG A 195 -62.98 12.29 0.18
N TRP A 196 -62.02 12.16 1.07
CA TRP A 196 -61.85 13.06 2.22
C TRP A 196 -61.57 14.49 1.76
N LYS A 197 -60.65 14.70 0.81
CA LYS A 197 -60.37 16.03 0.22
C LYS A 197 -61.63 16.65 -0.40
N ALA A 198 -62.43 15.86 -1.11
CA ALA A 198 -63.69 16.35 -1.69
C ALA A 198 -64.71 16.75 -0.61
N ILE A 199 -64.91 15.91 0.42
CA ILE A 199 -65.82 16.20 1.53
C ILE A 199 -65.34 17.45 2.30
N LYS A 200 -64.04 17.54 2.57
CA LYS A 200 -63.45 18.69 3.28
C LYS A 200 -63.59 19.98 2.47
N GLY A 201 -63.32 19.95 1.16
CA GLY A 201 -63.50 21.12 0.29
C GLY A 201 -64.96 21.59 0.24
N VAL A 202 -65.93 20.66 0.18
CA VAL A 202 -67.35 21.01 0.24
C VAL A 202 -67.73 21.58 1.60
N ALA A 203 -67.31 20.96 2.70
CA ALA A 203 -67.59 21.43 4.05
C ALA A 203 -67.02 22.84 4.30
N SER A 204 -65.76 23.07 3.92
CA SER A 204 -65.11 24.38 3.99
C SER A 204 -65.84 25.42 3.13
N GLY A 205 -66.22 25.08 1.90
CA GLY A 205 -66.99 25.96 1.01
C GLY A 205 -68.37 26.33 1.57
N VAL A 206 -69.06 25.38 2.23
CA VAL A 206 -70.37 25.64 2.87
C VAL A 206 -70.21 26.55 4.08
N VAL A 207 -69.22 26.31 4.94
CA VAL A 207 -68.98 27.14 6.13
C VAL A 207 -68.60 28.57 5.71
N CYS A 208 -67.63 28.73 4.81
CA CYS A 208 -67.21 30.03 4.29
C CYS A 208 -68.33 30.75 3.52
N GLY A 209 -69.17 30.02 2.78
CA GLY A 209 -70.29 30.57 2.01
C GLY A 209 -71.54 30.90 2.85
N SER A 210 -71.64 30.40 4.08
CA SER A 210 -72.80 30.61 4.96
C SER A 210 -72.82 32.00 5.63
N GLY A 211 -71.71 32.74 5.59
CA GLY A 211 -71.58 34.04 6.24
C GLY A 211 -71.42 33.98 7.77
N ILE A 212 -71.19 32.79 8.33
CA ILE A 212 -70.83 32.60 9.74
C ILE A 212 -69.37 33.02 9.97
N ASP A 213 -69.07 33.67 11.10
CA ASP A 213 -67.71 34.08 11.45
C ASP A 213 -66.93 32.87 11.99
N TRP A 214 -66.37 32.08 11.07
CA TRP A 214 -65.67 30.84 11.35
C TRP A 214 -64.24 31.05 11.90
N ALA A 215 -63.72 32.28 11.87
CA ALA A 215 -62.37 32.59 12.33
C ALA A 215 -62.28 32.72 13.87
N ASP A 216 -63.40 33.00 14.54
CA ASP A 216 -63.47 33.21 16.00
C ASP A 216 -63.86 31.91 16.76
N ASP A 217 -64.29 30.86 16.05
CA ASP A 217 -64.58 29.53 16.61
C ASP A 217 -63.48 28.53 16.22
N ASP A 218 -62.70 28.07 17.20
CA ASP A 218 -61.61 27.10 17.03
C ASP A 218 -62.05 25.81 16.30
N ASN A 219 -63.30 25.36 16.49
CA ASN A 219 -63.80 24.16 15.82
C ASN A 219 -64.09 24.40 14.33
N LEU A 220 -64.60 25.58 13.99
CA LEU A 220 -64.87 25.96 12.59
C LEU A 220 -63.58 26.32 11.86
N SER A 221 -62.67 27.01 12.55
CA SER A 221 -61.31 27.29 12.10
C SER A 221 -60.56 26.01 11.70
N ASN A 222 -60.55 24.99 12.57
CA ASN A 222 -59.92 23.70 12.27
C ASN A 222 -60.63 22.90 11.16
N MET A 223 -61.95 23.07 11.01
CA MET A 223 -62.70 22.42 9.92
C MET A 223 -62.39 23.05 8.55
N VAL A 224 -62.18 24.36 8.50
CA VAL A 224 -61.90 25.12 7.27
C VAL A 224 -60.42 25.06 6.88
N LEU A 225 -59.50 25.15 7.84
CA LEU A 225 -58.06 25.13 7.60
C LEU A 225 -57.56 23.72 7.29
N ASP A 226 -56.70 23.60 6.29
CA ASP A 226 -55.95 22.36 6.04
C ASP A 226 -54.77 22.27 7.01
N PRO A 227 -54.59 21.15 7.74
CA PRO A 227 -53.32 20.90 8.39
C PRO A 227 -52.26 20.88 7.29
N GLU A 228 -51.17 21.61 7.48
CA GLU A 228 -50.10 21.72 6.48
C GLU A 228 -49.72 20.32 5.99
N ASP A 229 -49.75 20.11 4.66
CA ASP A 229 -49.36 18.85 4.03
C ASP A 229 -47.86 18.60 4.30
N GLU A 230 -47.50 18.07 5.49
CA GLU A 230 -46.12 17.68 5.84
C GLU A 230 -45.64 16.46 5.02
N ASP A 231 -46.52 15.81 4.27
CA ASP A 231 -46.27 14.55 3.58
C ASP A 231 -45.83 14.68 2.10
N GLU A 232 -45.63 15.88 1.55
CA GLU A 232 -45.10 16.06 0.18
C GLU A 232 -43.56 16.19 0.10
N ARG A 233 -42.84 15.94 1.21
CA ARG A 233 -41.37 16.03 1.30
C ARG A 233 -40.62 14.71 1.56
N LEU A 234 -41.20 13.55 1.24
CA LEU A 234 -40.50 12.25 1.31
C LEU A 234 -40.74 11.37 0.08
#